data_AF-A0A8J8E6T4-F1
#
_entry.id   AF-A0A8J8E6T4-F1
#
_cell.length_a   1.000
_cell.length_b   1.000
_cell.length_c   1.000
_cell.angle_alpha   90.00
_cell.angle_beta   90.00
_cell.angle_gamma   90.00
#
_symmetry.space_group_name_H-M   'P 1'
#
loop_
_entity.id
_entity.type
_entity.pdbx_description
1 polymer ?
#
loop_
_entity_poly.entity_id
_entity_poly.type
_entity_poly.pdbx_seq_one_letter_code
_entity_poly.pdbx_strand_id
1 'polypeptide(L)'
;MGFYLCDPLSPLGGPVGIDPDLVLRVHLNKDEVIKALIEFLMEKEEIIFAYLHGSFLEGEFYRDIDVAVYVDPEKVKDFLSYELKLAVELELLLKYPVDVRVLNDAPPAFRYRVLHGKLLFTRDEEKWLEFYDLTVREYLDFRHFEREMRRELLHRGS
;
A
#
# COMPACT_ATOMS: atom_id res chain seq x y z
N MET A 1 -22.84 17.67 29.82
CA MET A 1 -23.97 16.91 29.24
C MET A 1 -23.34 15.77 28.45
N GLY A 2 -22.74 14.77 29.10
CA GLY A 2 -23.37 13.55 29.68
C GLY A 2 -23.01 12.38 28.72
N PHE A 3 -22.35 11.28 29.09
CA PHE A 3 -22.53 10.41 30.25
C PHE A 3 -21.18 9.99 30.87
N TYR A 4 -21.01 10.25 32.16
CA TYR A 4 -19.95 9.66 32.99
C TYR A 4 -20.60 8.54 33.81
N LEU A 5 -20.23 7.29 33.55
CA LEU A 5 -20.47 6.21 34.52
C LEU A 5 -19.36 6.31 35.57
N CYS A 6 -19.72 6.83 36.73
CA CYS A 6 -18.85 6.93 37.89
C CYS A 6 -18.83 5.57 38.59
N ASP A 7 -17.71 4.85 38.48
CA ASP A 7 -17.51 3.56 39.13
C ASP A 7 -16.91 3.80 40.53
N PRO A 8 -17.58 3.43 41.64
CA PRO A 8 -17.21 3.88 42.98
C PRO A 8 -16.07 3.09 43.67
N LEU A 9 -15.24 2.33 42.94
CA LEU A 9 -14.23 1.42 43.56
C LEU A 9 -12.78 1.54 43.06
N SER A 10 -12.40 2.62 42.38
CA SER A 10 -11.03 2.79 41.84
C SER A 10 -10.21 3.81 42.65
N PRO A 11 -9.14 3.43 43.39
CA PRO A 11 -8.42 4.36 44.26
C PRO A 11 -7.35 5.24 43.58
N LEU A 12 -7.22 5.22 42.25
CA LEU A 12 -6.19 6.01 41.55
C LEU A 12 -6.80 6.72 40.34
N GLY A 13 -7.09 8.01 40.52
CA GLY A 13 -7.58 8.90 39.47
C GLY A 13 -6.46 9.34 38.54
N GLY A 14 -6.55 8.91 37.29
CA GLY A 14 -5.90 9.52 36.13
C GLY A 14 -6.82 9.34 34.92
N PRO A 15 -6.79 10.23 33.91
CA PRO A 15 -7.46 9.95 32.65
C PRO A 15 -6.83 8.68 32.06
N VAL A 16 -7.57 7.58 32.04
CA VAL A 16 -7.20 6.43 31.21
C VAL A 16 -7.40 6.92 29.78
N GLY A 17 -6.33 7.44 29.18
CA GLY A 17 -6.28 7.67 27.75
C GLY A 17 -6.60 6.35 27.10
N ILE A 18 -7.72 6.31 26.38
CA ILE A 18 -8.00 5.22 25.47
C ILE A 18 -6.89 5.33 24.42
N ASP A 19 -5.91 4.43 24.45
CA ASP A 19 -4.94 4.31 23.37
C ASP A 19 -5.72 4.21 22.05
N PRO A 20 -5.48 5.10 21.06
CA PRO A 20 -6.16 5.02 19.76
C PRO A 20 -5.93 3.65 19.08
N ASP A 21 -4.82 3.00 19.42
CA ASP A 21 -4.44 1.66 18.95
C ASP A 21 -5.34 0.54 19.51
N LEU A 22 -6.17 0.81 20.54
CA LEU A 22 -7.09 -0.17 21.11
C LEU A 22 -8.43 -0.28 20.34
N VAL A 23 -8.72 0.65 19.43
CA VAL A 23 -10.01 0.73 18.71
C VAL A 23 -10.06 -0.21 17.48
N LEU A 24 -8.92 -0.70 16.98
CA LEU A 24 -8.86 -1.42 15.70
C LEU A 24 -8.51 -2.91 15.82
N ARG A 25 -8.96 -3.58 16.88
CA ARG A 25 -8.95 -5.06 16.95
C ARG A 25 -10.14 -5.66 16.21
N VAL A 26 -10.32 -5.31 14.94
CA VAL A 26 -11.13 -6.16 14.06
C VAL A 26 -10.20 -7.31 13.67
N HIS A 27 -10.53 -8.52 14.11
CA HIS A 27 -10.01 -9.75 13.48
C HIS A 27 -10.52 -9.76 12.03
N LEU A 28 -9.93 -8.92 11.18
CA LEU A 28 -10.19 -8.96 9.75
C LEU A 28 -9.53 -10.24 9.25
N ASN A 29 -10.35 -11.17 8.82
CA ASN A 29 -9.86 -12.36 8.15
C ASN A 29 -9.15 -11.90 6.88
N LYS A 30 -7.83 -12.07 6.81
CA LYS A 30 -7.00 -11.50 5.72
C LYS A 30 -7.52 -11.92 4.36
N ASP A 31 -8.03 -13.14 4.24
CA ASP A 31 -8.59 -13.67 3.00
C ASP A 31 -9.88 -12.97 2.57
N GLU A 32 -10.74 -12.55 3.50
CA GLU A 32 -11.97 -11.80 3.18
C GLU A 32 -11.64 -10.39 2.69
N VAL A 33 -10.66 -9.74 3.31
CA VAL A 33 -10.17 -8.42 2.88
C VAL A 33 -9.57 -8.50 1.48
N ILE A 34 -8.71 -9.49 1.23
CA ILE A 34 -8.10 -9.71 -0.08
C ILE A 34 -9.18 -9.96 -1.13
N LYS A 35 -10.20 -10.76 -0.81
CA LYS A 35 -11.29 -11.03 -1.73
C LYS A 35 -12.09 -9.77 -2.06
N ALA A 36 -12.46 -8.97 -1.05
CA ALA A 36 -13.16 -7.71 -1.25
C ALA A 36 -12.35 -6.71 -2.08
N LEU A 37 -11.03 -6.64 -1.85
CA LEU A 37 -10.11 -5.84 -2.66
C LEU A 37 -10.11 -6.28 -4.13
N ILE A 38 -10.00 -7.59 -4.38
CA ILE A 38 -10.00 -8.13 -5.75
C ILE A 38 -11.33 -7.81 -6.43
N GLU A 39 -12.47 -8.08 -5.78
CA GLU A 39 -13.79 -7.82 -6.34
C GLU A 39 -13.96 -6.34 -6.71
N PHE A 40 -13.65 -5.43 -5.79
CA PHE A 40 -13.75 -3.99 -6.03
C PHE A 40 -12.81 -3.50 -7.15
N LEU A 41 -11.55 -3.94 -7.16
CA LEU A 41 -10.59 -3.52 -8.18
C LEU A 41 -10.90 -4.12 -9.55
N MET A 42 -11.52 -5.31 -9.60
CA MET A 42 -11.99 -5.92 -10.85
C MET A 42 -13.20 -5.21 -11.45
N GLU A 43 -13.96 -4.41 -10.69
CA GLU A 43 -15.01 -3.57 -11.27
C GLU A 43 -14.44 -2.38 -12.09
N LYS A 44 -13.19 -2.00 -11.83
CA LYS A 44 -12.51 -0.89 -12.51
C LYS A 44 -11.79 -1.38 -13.76
N GLU A 45 -12.41 -1.24 -14.93
CA GLU A 45 -11.87 -1.70 -16.22
C GLU A 45 -10.59 -1.02 -16.68
N GLU A 46 -10.26 0.11 -16.06
CA GLU A 46 -9.01 0.82 -16.26
C GLU A 46 -7.82 0.18 -15.53
N ILE A 47 -8.05 -0.68 -14.52
CA ILE A 47 -6.97 -1.33 -13.79
C ILE A 47 -6.57 -2.62 -14.52
N ILE A 48 -5.33 -2.68 -14.99
CA ILE A 48 -4.79 -3.82 -15.73
C ILE A 48 -4.32 -4.90 -14.77
N PHE A 49 -3.57 -4.54 -13.74
CA PHE A 49 -3.16 -5.47 -12.67
C PHE A 49 -3.01 -4.73 -11.35
N ALA A 50 -3.11 -5.45 -10.25
CA ALA A 50 -2.97 -4.90 -8.91
C ALA A 50 -2.13 -5.80 -8.01
N TYR A 51 -1.40 -5.17 -7.11
CA TYR A 51 -0.55 -5.79 -6.11
C TYR A 51 -0.96 -5.31 -4.73
N LEU A 52 -0.97 -6.23 -3.78
CA LEU A 52 -0.95 -5.94 -2.38
C LEU A 52 0.52 -5.95 -1.94
N HIS A 53 0.99 -4.90 -1.27
CA HIS A 53 2.36 -4.83 -0.79
C HIS A 53 2.43 -4.32 0.65
N GLY A 54 3.64 -4.08 1.14
CA GLY A 54 3.86 -3.41 2.41
C GLY A 54 3.70 -4.30 3.64
N SER A 55 3.50 -3.66 4.79
CA SER A 55 3.60 -4.30 6.11
C SER A 55 2.53 -5.36 6.37
N PHE A 56 1.43 -5.31 5.61
CA PHE A 56 0.34 -6.30 5.63
C PHE A 56 0.81 -7.74 5.36
N LEU A 57 1.87 -7.90 4.58
CA LEU A 57 2.45 -9.21 4.23
C LEU A 57 3.50 -9.69 5.24
N GLU A 58 4.17 -8.79 5.96
CA GLU A 58 5.35 -9.12 6.76
C GLU A 58 5.12 -9.07 8.30
N GLY A 59 4.02 -8.46 8.78
CA GLY A 59 3.76 -8.25 10.21
C GLY A 59 2.51 -8.94 10.79
N GLU A 60 2.56 -9.25 12.09
CA GLU A 60 1.39 -9.59 12.91
C GLU A 60 0.49 -8.36 13.18
N PHE A 61 1.06 -7.16 13.09
CA PHE A 61 0.38 -5.87 13.20
C PHE A 61 0.60 -5.09 11.90
N TYR A 62 -0.46 -4.91 11.13
CA TYR A 62 -0.52 -3.99 10.01
C TYR A 62 -1.32 -2.77 10.44
N ARG A 63 -0.90 -1.58 10.00
CA ARG A 63 -1.53 -0.30 10.38
C ARG A 63 -2.41 0.25 9.25
N ASP A 64 -2.10 -0.13 8.03
CA ASP A 64 -2.67 0.26 6.75
C ASP A 64 -2.58 -0.91 5.76
N ILE A 65 -3.43 -0.87 4.74
CA ILE A 65 -3.40 -1.80 3.60
C ILE A 65 -2.78 -1.07 2.43
N ASP A 66 -1.58 -1.46 2.01
CA ASP A 66 -0.92 -0.84 0.86
C ASP A 66 -1.26 -1.58 -0.44
N VAL A 67 -1.94 -0.89 -1.36
CA VAL A 67 -2.34 -1.43 -2.66
C VAL A 67 -1.67 -0.65 -3.78
N ALA A 68 -0.95 -1.35 -4.64
CA ALA A 68 -0.42 -0.79 -5.86
C ALA A 68 -1.25 -1.23 -7.06
N VAL A 69 -1.59 -0.30 -7.94
CA VAL A 69 -2.40 -0.55 -9.14
C VAL A 69 -1.67 -0.08 -10.38
N TYR A 70 -1.72 -0.85 -11.45
CA TYR A 70 -1.29 -0.40 -12.77
C TYR A 70 -2.51 -0.16 -13.63
N VAL A 71 -2.63 1.06 -14.15
CA VAL A 71 -3.81 1.51 -14.89
C VAL A 71 -3.49 1.73 -16.36
N ASP A 72 -4.52 1.68 -17.20
CA ASP A 72 -4.41 2.08 -18.58
C ASP A 72 -4.29 3.61 -18.69
N PRO A 73 -3.13 4.16 -19.16
CA PRO A 73 -2.93 5.60 -19.28
C PRO A 73 -3.86 6.25 -20.31
N GLU A 74 -4.49 5.49 -21.20
CA GLU A 74 -5.49 6.02 -22.12
C GLU A 74 -6.82 6.32 -21.42
N LYS A 75 -7.14 5.56 -20.37
CA LYS A 75 -8.38 5.68 -19.59
C LYS A 75 -8.23 6.60 -18.38
N VAL A 76 -7.04 6.65 -17.77
CA VAL A 76 -6.74 7.48 -16.60
C VAL A 76 -5.64 8.47 -16.93
N LYS A 77 -5.98 9.77 -16.95
CA LYS A 77 -5.02 10.85 -17.24
C LYS A 77 -4.39 11.48 -15.99
N ASP A 78 -5.12 11.47 -14.88
CA ASP A 78 -4.66 12.04 -13.60
C ASP A 78 -4.53 10.91 -12.59
N PHE A 79 -3.30 10.44 -12.41
CA PHE A 79 -2.99 9.34 -11.51
C PHE A 79 -3.21 9.72 -10.04
N LEU A 80 -2.84 10.93 -9.63
CA LEU A 80 -2.98 11.36 -8.24
C LEU A 80 -4.46 11.44 -7.82
N SER A 81 -5.29 12.07 -8.64
CA SER A 81 -6.74 12.12 -8.37
C SER A 81 -7.35 10.71 -8.34
N TYR A 82 -6.84 9.81 -9.17
CA TYR A 82 -7.30 8.42 -9.23
C TYR A 82 -6.88 7.62 -7.99
N GLU A 83 -5.63 7.74 -7.55
CA GLU A 83 -5.11 7.16 -6.29
C GLU A 83 -5.99 7.57 -5.10
N LEU A 84 -6.18 8.87 -4.90
CA LEU A 84 -6.99 9.41 -3.80
C LEU A 84 -8.43 8.90 -3.84
N LYS A 85 -9.03 8.84 -5.03
CA LYS A 85 -10.39 8.34 -5.19
C LYS A 85 -10.49 6.86 -4.82
N LEU A 86 -9.58 6.02 -5.30
CA LEU A 86 -9.56 4.60 -4.98
C LEU A 86 -9.30 4.36 -3.48
N ALA A 87 -8.38 5.12 -2.88
CA ALA A 87 -8.09 5.04 -1.45
C ALA A 87 -9.37 5.31 -0.63
N VAL A 88 -10.06 6.41 -0.89
CA VAL A 88 -11.31 6.75 -0.17
C VAL A 88 -12.40 5.70 -0.38
N GLU A 89 -12.60 5.21 -1.60
CA GLU A 89 -13.60 4.18 -1.88
C GLU A 89 -13.30 2.86 -1.13
N LEU A 90 -12.02 2.46 -1.10
CA LEU A 90 -11.57 1.26 -0.39
C LEU A 90 -11.63 1.41 1.13
N GLU A 91 -11.26 2.58 1.66
CA GLU A 91 -11.37 2.88 3.10
C GLU A 91 -12.82 2.81 3.58
N LEU A 92 -13.76 3.31 2.78
CA LEU A 92 -15.19 3.23 3.09
C LEU A 92 -15.70 1.78 3.04
N LEU A 93 -15.22 0.97 2.09
CA LEU A 93 -15.61 -0.43 1.92
C LEU A 93 -15.07 -1.30 3.07
N LEU A 94 -13.78 -1.17 3.40
CA LEU A 94 -13.08 -2.01 4.35
C LEU A 94 -13.12 -1.48 5.78
N LYS A 95 -13.53 -0.22 5.97
CA LYS A 95 -13.49 0.53 7.25
C LYS A 95 -12.11 0.50 7.89
N TYR A 96 -11.08 0.47 7.05
CA TYR A 96 -9.68 0.35 7.43
C TYR A 96 -8.88 1.31 6.53
N PRO A 97 -7.85 2.00 7.04
CA PRO A 97 -7.00 2.86 6.22
C PRO A 97 -6.33 2.09 5.09
N VAL A 98 -6.43 2.60 3.86
CA VAL A 98 -5.87 1.99 2.65
C VAL A 98 -5.06 3.03 1.90
N ASP A 99 -3.78 2.76 1.67
CA ASP A 99 -2.94 3.57 0.79
C ASP A 99 -2.96 2.96 -0.62
N VAL A 100 -3.28 3.77 -1.62
CA VAL A 100 -3.34 3.34 -3.02
C VAL A 100 -2.31 4.09 -3.84
N ARG A 101 -1.51 3.35 -4.61
CA ARG A 101 -0.44 3.91 -5.43
C ARG A 101 -0.49 3.42 -6.86
N VAL A 102 -0.43 4.33 -7.82
CA VAL A 102 -0.38 4.02 -9.24
C VAL A 102 1.06 3.73 -9.65
N LEU A 103 1.26 2.57 -10.27
CA LEU A 103 2.58 2.09 -10.69
C LEU A 103 3.12 2.78 -11.94
N ASN A 104 2.26 3.39 -12.75
CA ASN A 104 2.62 4.03 -14.01
C ASN A 104 3.67 5.14 -13.86
N ASP A 105 3.59 5.93 -12.79
CA ASP A 105 4.54 7.03 -12.50
C ASP A 105 5.41 6.75 -11.26
N ALA A 106 5.37 5.51 -10.76
CA ALA A 106 6.11 5.16 -9.55
C ALA A 106 7.62 5.00 -9.82
N PRO A 107 8.48 5.42 -8.87
CA PRO A 107 9.92 5.28 -9.03
C PRO A 107 10.35 3.81 -9.08
N PRO A 108 11.42 3.45 -9.83
CA PRO A 108 11.84 2.05 -10.02
C PRO A 108 12.06 1.28 -8.72
N ALA A 109 12.62 1.92 -7.69
CA ALA A 109 12.82 1.30 -6.39
C ALA A 109 11.50 0.91 -5.70
N PHE A 110 10.45 1.71 -5.88
CA PHE A 110 9.11 1.40 -5.35
C PHE A 110 8.48 0.28 -6.17
N ARG A 111 8.51 0.37 -7.51
CA ARG A 111 7.99 -0.70 -8.39
C ARG A 111 8.63 -2.04 -8.08
N TYR A 112 9.96 -2.07 -7.88
CA TYR A 112 10.67 -3.29 -7.51
C TYR A 112 10.20 -3.85 -6.16
N ARG A 113 9.94 -3.00 -5.16
CA ARG A 113 9.37 -3.42 -3.87
C ARG A 113 7.98 -4.02 -4.04
N VAL A 114 7.14 -3.43 -4.88
CA VAL A 114 5.79 -3.93 -5.16
C VAL A 114 5.82 -5.31 -5.81
N LEU A 115 6.80 -5.60 -6.68
CA LEU A 115 6.97 -6.92 -7.29
C LEU A 115 7.22 -8.04 -6.27
N HIS A 116 7.80 -7.73 -5.10
CA HIS A 116 7.94 -8.68 -3.99
C HIS A 116 6.66 -8.88 -3.18
N GLY A 117 5.62 -8.10 -3.47
CA GLY A 117 4.30 -8.24 -2.86
C GLY A 117 3.47 -9.39 -3.44
N LYS A 118 2.19 -9.41 -3.09
CA LYS A 118 1.22 -10.39 -3.59
C LYS A 118 0.45 -9.80 -4.77
N LEU A 119 0.59 -10.41 -5.94
CA LEU A 119 -0.27 -10.10 -7.10
C LEU A 119 -1.72 -10.49 -6.75
N LEU A 120 -2.64 -9.53 -6.85
CA LEU A 120 -4.06 -9.73 -6.58
C LEU A 120 -4.78 -10.27 -7.81
N PHE A 121 -4.57 -9.63 -8.96
CA PHE A 121 -5.07 -10.08 -10.26
C PHE A 121 -4.27 -9.44 -11.39
N THR A 122 -4.39 -10.03 -12.58
CA THR A 122 -3.92 -9.46 -13.84
C THR A 122 -4.97 -9.67 -14.93
N ARG A 123 -5.23 -8.64 -15.73
CA ARG A 123 -6.10 -8.69 -16.92
C ARG A 123 -5.30 -8.89 -18.21
N ASP A 124 -4.06 -8.43 -18.21
CA ASP A 124 -3.17 -8.44 -19.39
C ASP A 124 -1.79 -8.91 -18.92
N GLU A 125 -1.52 -10.20 -19.14
CA GLU A 125 -0.26 -10.82 -18.75
C GLU A 125 0.93 -10.27 -19.52
N GLU A 126 0.75 -9.83 -20.78
CA GLU A 126 1.84 -9.25 -21.58
C GLU A 126 2.28 -7.91 -20.98
N LYS A 127 1.32 -7.02 -20.66
CA LYS A 127 1.63 -5.75 -19.99
C LYS A 127 2.24 -5.95 -18.61
N TRP A 128 1.79 -6.97 -17.88
CA TRP A 128 2.37 -7.31 -16.59
C TRP A 128 3.83 -7.79 -16.72
N LEU A 129 4.12 -8.68 -17.69
CA LEU A 129 5.47 -9.15 -17.97
C LEU A 129 6.39 -8.01 -18.44
N GLU A 130 5.89 -7.13 -19.31
CA GLU A 130 6.64 -5.95 -19.76
C GLU A 130 7.00 -5.04 -18.58
N PHE A 131 6.03 -4.78 -17.69
CA PHE A 131 6.25 -4.01 -16.47
C PHE A 131 7.27 -4.68 -15.55
N TYR A 132 7.20 -6.01 -15.38
CA TYR A 132 8.13 -6.78 -14.57
C TYR A 132 9.56 -6.65 -15.10
N ASP A 133 9.76 -6.93 -16.39
CA ASP A 133 11.07 -6.87 -17.04
C ASP A 133 11.67 -5.46 -17.00
N LEU A 134 10.86 -4.44 -17.31
CA LEU A 134 11.29 -3.04 -17.27
C LEU A 134 11.72 -2.65 -15.86
N THR A 135 10.90 -2.97 -14.86
CA THR A 135 11.16 -2.65 -13.45
C THR A 135 12.43 -3.31 -12.94
N VAL A 136 12.67 -4.59 -13.30
CA VAL A 136 13.90 -5.30 -12.91
C VAL A 136 15.12 -4.66 -13.54
N ARG A 137 15.08 -4.33 -14.85
CA ARG A 137 16.19 -3.69 -15.56
C ARG A 137 16.52 -2.32 -14.96
N GLU A 138 15.54 -1.44 -14.82
CA GLU A 138 15.74 -0.10 -14.27
C GLU A 138 16.24 -0.13 -12.83
N TYR A 139 15.77 -1.07 -12.01
CA TYR A 139 16.28 -1.23 -10.65
C TYR A 139 17.74 -1.68 -10.62
N LEU A 140 18.14 -2.62 -11.49
CA LEU A 140 19.52 -3.07 -11.59
C LEU A 140 20.45 -1.94 -12.05
N ASP A 141 20.02 -1.15 -13.04
CA ASP A 141 20.75 0.02 -13.51
C ASP A 141 20.89 1.07 -12.40
N PHE A 142 19.78 1.39 -11.71
CA PHE A 142 19.79 2.31 -10.57
C PHE A 142 20.74 1.86 -9.46
N ARG A 143 20.72 0.56 -9.12
CA ARG A 143 21.63 -0.04 -8.11
C ARG A 143 23.10 0.01 -8.54
N HIS A 144 23.36 -0.08 -9.84
CA HIS A 144 24.71 0.08 -10.38
C HIS A 144 25.19 1.52 -10.22
N PHE A 145 24.37 2.51 -10.61
CA PHE A 145 24.68 3.93 -10.45
C PHE A 145 24.88 4.35 -8.99
N GLU A 146 24.01 3.92 -8.06
CA GLU A 146 24.18 4.22 -6.63
C GLU A 146 25.52 3.70 -6.08
N ARG A 147 25.97 2.54 -6.57
CA ARG A 147 27.22 1.92 -6.12
C ARG A 147 28.44 2.69 -6.60
N GLU A 148 28.43 3.14 -7.86
CA GLU A 148 29.52 3.93 -8.44
C GLU A 148 29.61 5.31 -7.79
N MET A 149 28.47 6.02 -7.64
CA MET A 149 28.41 7.32 -6.95
C MET A 149 28.92 7.23 -5.50
N ARG A 150 28.56 6.16 -4.78
CA ARG A 150 29.04 5.93 -3.41
C ARG A 150 30.56 5.72 -3.37
N ARG A 151 31.15 5.05 -4.37
CA ARG A 151 32.59 4.82 -4.46
C ARG A 151 33.36 6.11 -4.72
N GLU A 152 32.85 6.98 -5.59
CA GLU A 152 33.47 8.26 -5.91
C GLU A 152 33.46 9.25 -4.74
N LEU A 153 32.36 9.31 -3.98
CA LEU A 153 32.25 10.15 -2.79
C LEU A 153 33.23 9.75 -1.69
N LEU A 154 33.53 8.45 -1.57
CA LEU A 154 34.51 7.94 -0.62
C LEU A 154 35.97 8.21 -1.04
N HIS A 155 36.25 8.44 -2.33
CA HIS A 155 37.59 8.71 -2.84
C HIS A 155 37.95 10.22 -2.88
N ARG A 156 36.97 11.12 -2.82
CA ARG A 156 37.20 12.58 -2.82
C ARG A 156 37.39 13.20 -1.43
N GLY A 157 37.34 12.39 -0.38
CA GLY A 157 37.49 12.83 1.02
C GLY A 157 38.77 12.37 1.71
N SER A 158 39.80 11.92 0.99
CA SER A 158 41.09 11.46 1.55
C SER A 158 42.26 12.22 0.96
#